data_AF-A0A1H2W846-F1
#
_entry.id   AF-A0A1H2W846-F1
#
_cell.length_a   1.000
_cell.length_b   1.000
_cell.length_c   1.000
_cell.angle_alpha   90.00
_cell.angle_beta   90.00
_cell.angle_gamma   90.00
#
_symmetry.space_group_name_H-M   'P 1'
#
loop_
_entity.id
_entity.type
_entity.pdbx_description
1 polymer ?
#
loop_
_entity_poly.entity_id
_entity_poly.type
_entity_poly.pdbx_seq_one_letter_code
_entity_poly.pdbx_strand_id
1 'polypeptide(L)'
;MSRYPFLEGCPAIVQRIALDRPTGWEWRLAAELLRHLNGPQFKRLKNLQSGQTYKPLPRVQLEDFIDFIVERTHVMGSLLGPLVSILHRLTDSFGAPSVAGDAEEIYDCCVLMRDILVTAVDHEEILSFTQVPEEGEALRDLLLNALGQNLIKLVEFPDTLDSLIALIGTDHGGTYENPHTVTHIVTFDLPNDFDKSFNRDLKRFERLI
;
A
#
# COMPACT_ATOMS: atom_id res chain seq x y z
N MET A 1 -5.26 -30.38 -13.75
CA MET A 1 -4.84 -28.99 -14.04
C MET A 1 -5.71 -28.07 -13.21
N SER A 2 -5.10 -27.12 -12.48
CA SER A 2 -5.87 -26.10 -11.76
C SER A 2 -6.72 -25.31 -12.76
N ARG A 3 -7.99 -25.06 -12.44
CA ARG A 3 -8.87 -24.20 -13.25
C ARG A 3 -8.37 -22.74 -13.27
N TYR A 4 -7.53 -22.38 -12.31
CA TYR A 4 -6.93 -21.06 -12.14
C TYR A 4 -5.42 -21.22 -11.90
N PRO A 5 -4.60 -21.24 -12.97
CA PRO A 5 -3.14 -21.37 -12.86
C PRO A 5 -2.50 -20.21 -12.09
N PHE A 6 -3.06 -18.99 -12.19
CA PHE A 6 -2.55 -17.82 -11.49
C PHE A 6 -2.72 -17.88 -9.96
N LEU A 7 -3.55 -18.79 -9.45
CA LEU A 7 -3.71 -19.05 -8.01
C LEU A 7 -2.76 -20.14 -7.49
N GLU A 8 -1.86 -20.67 -8.32
CA GLU A 8 -0.85 -21.62 -7.87
C GLU A 8 0.04 -20.96 -6.80
N GLY A 9 0.21 -21.63 -5.66
CA GLY A 9 0.94 -21.09 -4.51
C GLY A 9 0.09 -20.27 -3.52
N CYS A 10 -1.14 -19.91 -3.87
CA CYS A 10 -2.06 -19.26 -2.93
C CYS A 10 -2.61 -20.25 -1.89
N PRO A 11 -3.03 -19.78 -0.70
CA PRO A 11 -3.68 -20.61 0.31
C PRO A 11 -4.92 -21.34 -0.23
N ALA A 12 -5.23 -22.51 0.34
CA ALA A 12 -6.38 -23.32 -0.09
C ALA A 12 -7.72 -22.56 0.00
N ILE A 13 -7.85 -21.63 0.94
CA ILE A 13 -9.05 -20.79 1.08
C ILE A 13 -9.26 -19.88 -0.13
N VAL A 14 -8.20 -19.26 -0.67
CA VAL A 14 -8.25 -18.41 -1.86
C VAL A 14 -8.70 -19.23 -3.07
N GLN A 15 -8.08 -20.40 -3.27
CA GLN A 15 -8.43 -21.30 -4.37
C GLN A 15 -9.90 -21.75 -4.27
N ARG A 16 -10.36 -22.06 -3.06
CA ARG A 16 -11.75 -22.47 -2.82
C ARG A 16 -12.74 -21.36 -3.10
N ILE A 17 -12.48 -20.12 -2.68
CA ILE A 17 -13.37 -18.98 -2.96
C ILE A 17 -13.52 -18.78 -4.47
N ALA A 18 -12.41 -18.82 -5.22
CA ALA A 18 -12.45 -18.65 -6.68
C ALA A 18 -13.19 -19.78 -7.42
N LEU A 19 -13.13 -21.00 -6.88
CA LEU A 19 -13.81 -22.19 -7.44
C LEU A 19 -15.30 -22.24 -7.07
N ASP A 20 -15.62 -22.12 -5.79
CA ASP A 20 -16.98 -22.28 -5.26
C ASP A 20 -17.84 -21.05 -5.55
N ARG A 21 -17.23 -19.87 -5.70
CA ARG A 21 -17.89 -18.57 -5.94
C ARG A 21 -19.10 -18.34 -5.02
N PRO A 22 -18.93 -18.39 -3.68
CA PRO A 22 -20.02 -18.11 -2.75
C PRO A 22 -20.56 -16.68 -2.92
N THR A 23 -21.66 -16.36 -2.24
CA THR A 23 -22.18 -14.99 -2.23
C THR A 23 -21.12 -13.98 -1.76
N GLY A 24 -20.92 -12.92 -2.56
CA GLY A 24 -19.88 -11.91 -2.35
C GLY A 24 -18.45 -12.43 -2.54
N TRP A 25 -18.26 -13.46 -3.37
CA TRP A 25 -16.94 -14.08 -3.55
C TRP A 25 -15.87 -13.13 -4.07
N GLU A 26 -16.23 -12.11 -4.84
CA GLU A 26 -15.29 -11.11 -5.37
C GLU A 26 -14.60 -10.36 -4.22
N TRP A 27 -15.39 -9.85 -3.26
CA TRP A 27 -14.88 -9.17 -2.08
C TRP A 27 -14.13 -10.12 -1.15
N ARG A 28 -14.62 -11.36 -0.98
CA ARG A 28 -13.95 -12.38 -0.16
C ARG A 28 -12.59 -12.75 -0.75
N LEU A 29 -12.52 -12.90 -2.07
CA LEU A 29 -11.31 -13.23 -2.80
C LEU A 29 -10.28 -12.12 -2.65
N ALA A 30 -10.68 -10.86 -2.90
CA ALA A 30 -9.81 -9.71 -2.72
C ALA A 30 -9.30 -9.59 -1.28
N ALA A 31 -10.17 -9.73 -0.27
CA ALA A 31 -9.78 -9.66 1.14
C ALA A 31 -8.72 -10.71 1.50
N GLU A 32 -8.94 -11.98 1.13
CA GLU A 32 -8.00 -13.06 1.41
C GLU A 32 -6.68 -12.93 0.63
N LEU A 33 -6.73 -12.47 -0.62
CA LEU A 33 -5.54 -12.18 -1.42
C LEU A 33 -4.71 -11.05 -0.81
N LEU A 34 -5.35 -9.95 -0.41
CA LEU A 34 -4.67 -8.83 0.23
C LEU A 34 -4.01 -9.26 1.55
N ARG A 35 -4.69 -10.06 2.38
CA ARG A 35 -4.10 -10.62 3.61
C ARG A 35 -2.87 -11.47 3.32
N HIS A 36 -2.99 -12.37 2.36
CA HIS A 36 -1.91 -13.29 1.99
C HIS A 36 -0.70 -12.56 1.39
N LEU A 37 -0.93 -11.70 0.41
CA LEU A 37 0.11 -11.04 -0.37
C LEU A 37 0.77 -9.89 0.40
N ASN A 38 -0.01 -9.09 1.13
CA ASN A 38 0.49 -7.87 1.78
C ASN A 38 0.95 -8.10 3.22
N GLY A 39 0.45 -9.15 3.88
CA GLY A 39 0.77 -9.47 5.28
C GLY A 39 2.28 -9.47 5.59
N PRO A 40 3.14 -10.10 4.77
CA PRO A 40 4.59 -10.05 4.96
C PRO A 40 5.18 -8.63 4.94
N GLN A 41 4.70 -7.74 4.06
CA GLN A 41 5.20 -6.37 3.96
C GLN A 41 4.76 -5.51 5.13
N PHE A 42 3.51 -5.66 5.60
CA PHE A 42 3.07 -5.00 6.83
C PHE A 42 3.86 -5.47 8.06
N LYS A 43 4.18 -6.76 8.15
CA LYS A 43 5.06 -7.26 9.21
C LYS A 43 6.46 -6.67 9.12
N ARG A 44 7.03 -6.61 7.91
CA ARG A 44 8.36 -6.02 7.66
C ARG A 44 8.39 -4.54 8.06
N LEU A 45 7.37 -3.76 7.69
CA LEU A 45 7.20 -2.37 8.10
C LEU A 45 7.09 -2.20 9.62
N LYS A 46 6.28 -3.02 10.29
CA LYS A 46 6.15 -3.00 11.77
C LYS A 46 7.47 -3.34 12.46
N ASN A 47 8.21 -4.32 11.94
CA ASN A 47 9.53 -4.69 12.47
C ASN A 47 10.55 -3.54 12.28
N LEU A 48 10.51 -2.85 11.14
CA LEU A 48 11.33 -1.66 10.90
C LEU A 48 11.01 -0.55 11.90
N GLN A 49 9.73 -0.20 12.04
CA GLN A 49 9.26 0.85 12.95
C GLN A 49 9.55 0.56 14.44
N SER A 50 9.60 -0.72 14.81
CA SER A 50 9.94 -1.15 16.17
C SER A 50 11.45 -1.36 16.41
N GLY A 51 12.30 -1.08 15.41
CA GLY A 51 13.75 -1.24 15.53
C GLY A 51 14.22 -2.70 15.61
N GLN A 52 13.39 -3.66 15.17
CA GLN A 52 13.68 -5.10 15.21
C GLN A 52 14.38 -5.62 13.95
N THR A 53 14.62 -4.75 12.98
CA THR A 53 15.29 -5.08 11.71
C THR A 53 16.72 -4.54 11.72
N TYR A 54 17.65 -5.29 11.13
CA TYR A 54 19.02 -4.85 10.89
C TYR A 54 19.39 -5.06 9.43
N LYS A 55 20.04 -4.07 8.83
CA LYS A 55 20.67 -4.16 7.51
C LYS A 55 22.02 -3.44 7.53
N PRO A 56 22.97 -3.82 6.63
CA PRO A 56 24.20 -3.07 6.44
C PRO A 56 23.90 -1.60 6.15
N LEU A 57 24.72 -0.70 6.68
CA LEU A 57 24.53 0.74 6.55
C LEU A 57 25.40 1.29 5.41
N PRO A 58 24.88 1.43 4.18
CA PRO A 58 25.60 2.17 3.15
C PRO A 58 25.75 3.63 3.59
N ARG A 59 26.85 4.26 3.17
CA ARG A 59 27.13 5.66 3.47
C ARG A 59 26.99 6.50 2.21
N VAL A 60 26.20 7.56 2.29
CA VAL A 60 26.10 8.61 1.26
C VAL A 60 27.10 9.71 1.61
N GLN A 61 27.88 10.15 0.64
CA GLN A 61 28.83 11.25 0.83
C GLN A 61 28.10 12.60 0.82
N LEU A 62 28.77 13.65 1.29
CA LEU A 62 28.18 14.98 1.35
C LEU A 62 27.78 15.49 -0.04
N GLU A 63 28.64 15.29 -1.04
CA GLU A 63 28.39 15.68 -2.44
C GLU A 63 27.20 14.95 -3.08
N ASP A 64 26.90 13.72 -2.66
CA ASP A 64 25.85 12.87 -3.25
C ASP A 64 24.50 13.01 -2.53
N PHE A 65 24.46 13.70 -1.39
CA PHE A 65 23.30 13.71 -0.50
C PHE A 65 22.07 14.37 -1.13
N ILE A 66 22.25 15.45 -1.90
CA ILE A 66 21.14 16.11 -2.59
C ILE A 66 20.49 15.18 -3.61
N ASP A 67 21.30 14.51 -4.43
CA ASP A 67 20.80 13.56 -5.42
C ASP A 67 20.06 12.39 -4.75
N PHE A 68 20.59 11.89 -3.63
CA PHE A 68 19.91 10.89 -2.81
C PHE A 68 18.52 11.38 -2.34
N ILE A 69 18.41 12.58 -1.77
CA ILE A 69 17.13 13.13 -1.29
C ILE A 69 16.14 13.37 -2.44
N VAL A 70 16.61 13.87 -3.59
CA VAL A 70 15.78 14.07 -4.78
C VAL A 70 15.23 12.74 -5.26
N GLU A 71 16.08 11.71 -5.35
CA GLU A 71 15.66 10.36 -5.73
C GLU A 71 14.61 9.81 -4.76
N ARG A 72 14.85 9.93 -3.44
CA ARG A 72 13.88 9.49 -2.42
C ARG A 72 12.54 10.22 -2.53
N THR A 73 12.55 11.53 -2.74
CA THR A 73 11.33 12.33 -2.94
C THR A 73 10.59 11.92 -4.21
N HIS A 74 11.31 11.60 -5.28
CA HIS A 74 10.70 11.12 -6.53
C HIS A 74 10.00 9.78 -6.33
N VAL A 75 10.61 8.85 -5.57
CA VAL A 75 9.97 7.58 -5.21
C VAL A 75 8.65 7.82 -4.47
N MET A 76 8.61 8.72 -3.49
CA MET A 76 7.38 9.05 -2.76
C MET A 76 6.26 9.54 -3.69
N GLY A 77 6.58 10.48 -4.58
CA GLY A 77 5.61 11.02 -5.53
C GLY A 77 5.10 9.98 -6.53
N SER A 78 5.95 9.03 -6.91
CA SER A 78 5.65 8.02 -7.94
C SER A 78 4.78 6.87 -7.43
N LEU A 79 4.68 6.67 -6.11
CA LEU A 79 3.92 5.56 -5.52
C LEU A 79 2.40 5.83 -5.40
N LEU A 80 2.00 7.09 -5.19
CA LEU A 80 0.60 7.43 -4.90
C LEU A 80 -0.29 7.38 -6.14
N GLY A 81 0.20 7.83 -7.30
CA GLY A 81 -0.57 7.85 -8.54
C GLY A 81 -1.07 6.46 -8.97
N PRO A 82 -0.18 5.46 -9.10
CA PRO A 82 -0.57 4.10 -9.44
C PRO A 82 -1.56 3.47 -8.47
N LEU A 83 -1.45 3.75 -7.17
CA LEU A 83 -2.32 3.18 -6.14
C LEU A 83 -3.79 3.53 -6.39
N VAL A 84 -4.10 4.79 -6.73
CA VAL A 84 -5.47 5.24 -7.06
C VAL A 84 -6.01 4.46 -8.26
N SER A 85 -5.22 4.33 -9.32
CA SER A 85 -5.62 3.59 -10.51
C SER A 85 -5.88 2.11 -10.23
N ILE A 86 -5.08 1.49 -9.36
CA ILE A 86 -5.23 0.08 -8.98
C ILE A 86 -6.50 -0.12 -8.15
N LEU A 87 -6.83 0.79 -7.24
CA LEU A 87 -8.07 0.72 -6.45
C LEU A 87 -9.32 0.86 -7.32
N HIS A 88 -9.30 1.75 -8.32
CA HIS A 88 -10.38 1.82 -9.31
C HIS A 88 -10.48 0.53 -10.13
N ARG A 89 -9.36 0.04 -10.68
CA ARG A 89 -9.29 -1.21 -11.43
C ARG A 89 -9.79 -2.41 -10.62
N LEU A 90 -9.45 -2.47 -9.33
CA LEU A 90 -9.97 -3.50 -8.41
C LEU A 90 -11.49 -3.39 -8.24
N THR A 91 -12.01 -2.17 -8.08
CA THR A 91 -13.46 -1.96 -7.95
C THR A 91 -14.19 -2.41 -9.20
N ASP A 92 -13.68 -2.05 -10.38
CA ASP A 92 -14.24 -2.46 -11.67
C ASP A 92 -14.18 -3.98 -11.86
N SER A 93 -13.12 -4.64 -11.36
CA SER A 93 -12.94 -6.09 -11.44
C SER A 93 -13.99 -6.89 -10.65
N PHE A 94 -14.70 -6.28 -9.71
CA PHE A 94 -15.80 -6.93 -9.00
C PHE A 94 -17.05 -7.12 -9.87
N GLY A 95 -17.10 -6.47 -11.05
CA GLY A 95 -18.21 -6.58 -11.98
C GLY A 95 -19.35 -5.60 -11.66
N ALA A 96 -20.09 -5.25 -12.71
CA ALA A 96 -21.32 -4.48 -12.58
C ALA A 96 -22.42 -5.32 -11.90
N PRO A 97 -23.50 -4.70 -11.38
CA PRO A 97 -24.62 -5.45 -10.82
C PRO A 97 -25.13 -6.54 -11.78
N SER A 98 -25.22 -7.77 -11.29
CA SER A 98 -25.61 -8.97 -12.05
C SER A 98 -24.57 -9.50 -13.06
N VAL A 99 -23.37 -8.91 -13.12
CA VAL A 99 -22.23 -9.41 -13.89
C VAL A 99 -21.21 -9.98 -12.92
N ALA A 100 -20.77 -11.21 -13.16
CA ALA A 100 -19.74 -11.83 -12.32
C ALA A 100 -18.41 -11.07 -12.44
N GLY A 101 -17.70 -10.91 -11.33
CA GLY A 101 -16.37 -10.32 -11.34
C GLY A 101 -15.31 -11.19 -12.05
N ASP A 102 -14.17 -10.57 -12.33
CA ASP A 102 -13.02 -11.20 -12.95
C ASP A 102 -11.98 -11.59 -11.89
N ALA A 103 -11.83 -12.89 -11.66
CA ALA A 103 -10.93 -13.42 -10.63
C ALA A 103 -9.45 -13.18 -10.94
N GLU A 104 -9.07 -13.17 -12.22
CA GLU A 104 -7.67 -12.94 -12.64
C GLU A 104 -7.32 -11.47 -12.47
N GLU A 105 -8.24 -10.57 -12.85
CA GLU A 105 -8.08 -9.13 -12.65
C GLU A 105 -8.02 -8.74 -11.16
N ILE A 106 -8.88 -9.35 -10.32
CA ILE A 106 -8.82 -9.17 -8.86
C ILE A 106 -7.44 -9.58 -8.32
N TYR A 107 -6.92 -10.72 -8.78
CA TYR A 107 -5.60 -11.22 -8.39
C TYR A 107 -4.49 -10.27 -8.80
N ASP A 108 -4.49 -9.83 -10.06
CA ASP A 108 -3.51 -8.89 -10.60
C ASP A 108 -3.50 -7.56 -9.84
N CYS A 109 -4.67 -7.01 -9.52
CA CYS A 109 -4.76 -5.81 -8.68
C CYS A 109 -4.15 -6.03 -7.28
N CYS A 110 -4.41 -7.17 -6.65
CA CYS A 110 -3.83 -7.52 -5.35
C CYS A 110 -2.30 -7.67 -5.42
N VAL A 111 -1.78 -8.25 -6.50
CA VAL A 111 -0.34 -8.33 -6.80
C VAL A 111 0.27 -6.93 -6.96
N LEU A 112 -0.36 -6.04 -7.74
CA LEU A 112 0.15 -4.68 -7.94
C LEU A 112 0.14 -3.86 -6.64
N MET A 113 -0.89 -4.02 -5.79
CA MET A 113 -0.90 -3.41 -4.46
C MET A 113 0.25 -3.91 -3.58
N ARG A 114 0.55 -5.22 -3.61
CA ARG A 114 1.72 -5.78 -2.93
C ARG A 114 3.01 -5.14 -3.44
N ASP A 115 3.16 -4.97 -4.75
CA ASP A 115 4.40 -4.44 -5.34
C ASP A 115 4.65 -2.97 -4.97
N ILE A 116 3.57 -2.18 -4.85
CA ILE A 116 3.63 -0.83 -4.27
C ILE A 116 4.09 -0.88 -2.81
N LEU A 117 3.51 -1.78 -2.00
CA LEU A 117 3.90 -1.95 -0.60
C LEU A 117 5.36 -2.40 -0.45
N VAL A 118 5.84 -3.31 -1.29
CA VAL A 118 7.26 -3.71 -1.33
C VAL A 118 8.14 -2.49 -1.57
N THR A 119 7.84 -1.72 -2.61
CA THR A 119 8.63 -0.53 -2.99
C THR A 119 8.64 0.52 -1.88
N ALA A 120 7.50 0.72 -1.22
CA ALA A 120 7.42 1.67 -0.11
C ALA A 120 8.18 1.19 1.13
N VAL A 121 8.11 -0.09 1.48
CA VAL A 121 8.89 -0.65 2.59
C VAL A 121 10.38 -0.60 2.28
N ASP A 122 10.78 -0.88 1.04
CA ASP A 122 12.17 -0.73 0.61
C ASP A 122 12.65 0.72 0.71
N HIS A 123 11.79 1.70 0.36
CA HIS A 123 12.07 3.12 0.54
C HIS A 123 12.31 3.48 2.02
N GLU A 124 11.45 3.03 2.92
CA GLU A 124 11.57 3.29 4.37
C GLU A 124 12.84 2.65 4.95
N GLU A 125 13.18 1.44 4.51
CA GLU A 125 14.41 0.79 4.94
C GLU A 125 15.66 1.50 4.40
N ILE A 126 15.65 1.96 3.15
CA ILE A 126 16.76 2.75 2.59
C ILE A 126 16.99 4.00 3.43
N LEU A 127 15.93 4.75 3.77
CA LEU A 127 16.05 5.92 4.64
C LEU A 127 16.53 5.55 6.04
N SER A 128 16.01 4.46 6.63
CA SER A 128 16.37 4.02 7.99
C SER A 128 17.81 3.54 8.13
N PHE A 129 18.34 2.88 7.10
CA PHE A 129 19.64 2.21 7.16
C PHE A 129 20.75 2.93 6.37
N THR A 130 20.46 4.04 5.69
CA THR A 130 21.53 4.81 5.04
C THR A 130 22.16 5.80 6.02
N GLN A 131 23.49 5.71 6.18
CA GLN A 131 24.26 6.75 6.85
C GLN A 131 24.35 7.97 5.94
N VAL A 132 23.73 9.06 6.39
CA VAL A 132 23.77 10.36 5.72
C VAL A 132 24.72 11.30 6.47
N PRO A 133 25.20 12.38 5.85
CA PRO A 133 25.91 13.44 6.56
C PRO A 133 25.06 13.99 7.72
N GLU A 134 25.69 14.37 8.83
CA GLU A 134 25.01 14.88 10.03
C GLU A 134 24.10 16.08 9.69
N GLU A 135 24.56 16.91 8.75
CA GLU A 135 23.86 18.11 8.31
C GLU A 135 22.60 17.80 7.49
N GLY A 136 22.51 16.58 6.94
CA GLY A 136 21.39 16.06 6.16
C GLY A 136 20.37 15.24 6.97
N GLU A 137 20.64 14.92 8.23
CA GLU A 137 19.76 14.06 9.04
C GLU A 137 18.33 14.60 9.15
N ALA A 138 18.17 15.91 9.35
CA ALA A 138 16.85 16.54 9.44
C ALA A 138 16.01 16.36 8.16
N LEU A 139 16.64 16.41 6.98
CA LEU A 139 15.97 16.18 5.70
C LEU A 139 15.57 14.73 5.52
N ARG A 140 16.48 13.80 5.84
CA ARG A 140 16.17 12.37 5.84
C ARG A 140 14.99 12.07 6.76
N ASP A 141 14.99 12.64 7.96
CA ASP A 141 13.97 12.38 8.98
C ASP A 141 12.57 12.88 8.59
N LEU A 142 12.49 13.93 7.77
CA LEU A 142 11.20 14.39 7.20
C LEU A 142 10.61 13.38 6.22
N LEU A 143 11.46 12.70 5.43
CA LEU A 143 11.03 11.68 4.48
C LEU A 143 10.74 10.35 5.18
N LEU A 144 11.50 10.05 6.24
CA LEU A 144 11.35 8.82 7.00
C LEU A 144 9.95 8.72 7.62
N ASN A 145 9.33 7.56 7.48
CA ASN A 145 7.97 7.23 7.90
C ASN A 145 6.84 7.97 7.17
N ALA A 146 7.13 8.89 6.24
CA ALA A 146 6.09 9.63 5.54
C ALA A 146 5.22 8.72 4.66
N LEU A 147 5.78 7.67 4.05
CA LEU A 147 5.01 6.69 3.30
C LEU A 147 4.47 5.58 4.21
N GLY A 148 5.31 5.06 5.10
CA GLY A 148 4.99 3.92 5.96
C GLY A 148 3.77 4.17 6.85
N GLN A 149 3.66 5.37 7.44
CA GLN A 149 2.50 5.72 8.30
C GLN A 149 1.18 5.81 7.54
N ASN A 150 1.21 6.10 6.24
CA ASN A 150 0.00 6.15 5.44
C ASN A 150 -0.37 4.78 4.90
N LEU A 151 0.62 4.01 4.43
CA LEU A 151 0.38 2.70 3.85
C LEU A 151 -0.06 1.66 4.88
N ILE A 152 0.29 1.82 6.16
CA ILE A 152 -0.22 0.94 7.21
C ILE A 152 -1.76 0.99 7.30
N LYS A 153 -2.40 2.10 6.91
CA LYS A 153 -3.87 2.23 6.87
C LYS A 153 -4.51 1.23 5.90
N LEU A 154 -3.78 0.80 4.86
CA LEU A 154 -4.25 -0.24 3.92
C LEU A 154 -4.36 -1.64 4.55
N VAL A 155 -3.81 -1.86 5.75
CA VAL A 155 -3.96 -3.14 6.47
C VAL A 155 -5.42 -3.41 6.84
N GLU A 156 -6.23 -2.36 6.99
CA GLU A 156 -7.65 -2.42 7.36
C GLU A 156 -8.56 -2.69 6.15
N PHE A 157 -8.02 -2.65 4.94
CA PHE A 157 -8.82 -2.78 3.73
C PHE A 157 -9.50 -4.16 3.59
N PRO A 158 -8.85 -5.31 3.87
CA PRO A 158 -9.52 -6.59 3.93
C PRO A 158 -10.70 -6.63 4.91
N ASP A 159 -10.55 -5.98 6.07
CA ASP A 159 -11.59 -5.96 7.11
C ASP A 159 -12.76 -5.06 6.71
N THR A 160 -12.47 -3.99 5.96
CA THR A 160 -13.51 -3.18 5.30
C THR A 160 -14.31 -4.02 4.31
N LEU A 161 -13.66 -4.84 3.47
CA LEU A 161 -14.34 -5.74 2.54
C LEU A 161 -15.20 -6.79 3.26
N ASP A 162 -14.71 -7.37 4.35
CA ASP A 162 -15.47 -8.31 5.18
C ASP A 162 -16.72 -7.65 5.80
N SER A 163 -16.61 -6.38 6.18
CA SER A 163 -17.74 -5.61 6.70
C SER A 163 -18.82 -5.41 5.64
N LEU A 164 -18.45 -5.20 4.37
CA LEU A 164 -19.39 -5.12 3.24
C LEU A 164 -20.09 -6.46 3.00
N ILE A 165 -19.35 -7.56 3.09
CA ILE A 165 -19.91 -8.91 2.95
C ILE A 165 -20.94 -9.19 4.05
N ALA A 166 -20.71 -8.72 5.27
CA ALA A 166 -21.63 -8.90 6.39
C ALA A 166 -22.98 -8.17 6.19
N LEU A 167 -23.04 -7.16 5.32
CA LEU A 167 -24.28 -6.49 4.95
C LEU A 167 -25.14 -7.32 3.99
N ILE A 168 -24.57 -8.29 3.27
CA ILE A 168 -25.32 -9.07 2.29
C ILE A 168 -26.44 -9.87 2.98
N GLY A 169 -27.67 -9.69 2.51
CA GLY A 169 -28.85 -10.37 3.05
C GLY A 169 -29.43 -9.73 4.32
N THR A 170 -28.91 -8.58 4.73
CA THR A 170 -29.50 -7.74 5.79
C THR A 170 -30.39 -6.65 5.20
N ASP A 171 -31.30 -6.09 6.00
CA ASP A 171 -32.03 -4.87 5.62
C ASP A 171 -31.10 -3.66 5.78
N HIS A 172 -30.35 -3.37 4.72
CA HIS A 172 -29.38 -2.27 4.65
C HIS A 172 -30.00 -0.98 4.08
N GLY A 173 -31.34 -0.89 3.95
CA GLY A 173 -32.06 0.31 3.51
C GLY A 173 -31.83 0.73 2.05
N GLY A 174 -31.17 -0.12 1.25
CA GLY A 174 -30.90 0.08 -0.17
C GLY A 174 -31.81 -0.78 -1.05
N THR A 175 -32.20 -0.27 -2.20
CA THR A 175 -32.99 -1.00 -3.22
C THR A 175 -32.19 -1.15 -4.51
N TYR A 176 -32.71 -1.90 -5.49
CA TYR A 176 -32.08 -1.97 -6.81
C TYR A 176 -32.05 -0.59 -7.50
N GLU A 177 -33.11 0.20 -7.33
CA GLU A 177 -33.23 1.55 -7.90
C GLU A 177 -32.41 2.60 -7.13
N ASN A 178 -32.19 2.38 -5.83
CA ASN A 178 -31.39 3.24 -4.97
C ASN A 178 -30.43 2.39 -4.12
N PRO A 179 -29.31 1.94 -4.71
CA PRO A 179 -28.37 1.06 -4.03
C PRO A 179 -27.73 1.75 -2.82
N HIS A 180 -27.50 1.00 -1.76
CA HIS A 180 -26.74 1.49 -0.62
C HIS A 180 -25.26 1.58 -0.99
N THR A 181 -24.74 2.81 -1.14
CA THR A 181 -23.34 3.05 -1.46
C THR A 181 -22.53 3.23 -0.18
N VAL A 182 -21.49 2.40 -0.01
CA VAL A 182 -20.51 2.57 1.06
C VAL A 182 -19.25 3.20 0.45
N THR A 183 -18.83 4.34 1.00
CA THR A 183 -17.59 5.02 0.60
C THR A 183 -16.56 4.86 1.70
N HIS A 184 -15.39 4.34 1.36
CA HIS A 184 -14.23 4.28 2.26
C HIS A 184 -13.14 5.21 1.73
N ILE A 185 -12.62 6.08 2.60
CA ILE A 185 -11.59 7.06 2.25
C ILE A 185 -10.32 6.74 3.03
N VAL A 186 -9.24 6.44 2.31
CA VAL A 186 -7.91 6.29 2.90
C VAL A 186 -7.14 7.59 2.68
N THR A 187 -6.96 8.38 3.72
CA THR A 187 -6.23 9.64 3.64
C THR A 187 -4.73 9.39 3.71
N PHE A 188 -3.97 10.03 2.81
CA PHE A 188 -2.51 10.06 2.83
C PHE A 188 -2.06 11.45 3.28
N ASP A 189 -1.43 11.52 4.46
CA ASP A 189 -1.05 12.77 5.11
C ASP A 189 0.48 12.88 5.18
N LEU A 190 1.02 14.03 4.78
CA LEU A 190 2.41 14.37 5.06
C LEU A 190 2.52 15.00 6.46
N PRO A 191 3.72 15.01 7.07
CA PRO A 191 3.96 15.75 8.30
C PRO A 191 3.48 17.21 8.22
N ASN A 192 3.06 17.77 9.35
CA ASN A 192 2.67 19.17 9.43
C ASN A 192 3.82 20.09 8.97
N ASP A 193 3.48 21.11 8.17
CA ASP A 193 4.46 22.04 7.59
C ASP A 193 5.59 21.34 6.82
N PHE A 194 5.34 20.15 6.22
CA PHE A 194 6.33 19.40 5.46
C PHE A 194 7.07 20.27 4.44
N ASP A 195 6.34 20.96 3.56
CA ASP A 195 6.95 21.80 2.52
C ASP A 195 7.85 22.90 3.11
N LYS A 196 7.42 23.54 4.20
CA LYS A 196 8.22 24.60 4.84
C LYS A 196 9.47 24.03 5.49
N SER A 197 9.34 22.91 6.19
CA SER A 197 10.44 22.24 6.89
C SER A 197 11.45 21.70 5.88
N PHE A 198 10.98 21.02 4.84
CA PHE A 198 11.80 20.48 3.76
C PHE A 198 12.59 21.60 3.06
N ASN A 199 11.92 22.67 2.64
CA ASN A 199 12.59 23.80 1.98
C ASN A 199 13.59 24.53 2.89
N ARG A 200 13.29 24.65 4.19
CA ARG A 200 14.19 25.25 5.17
C ARG A 200 15.47 24.41 5.31
N ASP A 201 15.30 23.10 5.51
CA ASP A 201 16.42 22.21 5.80
C ASP A 201 17.25 21.95 4.53
N LEU A 202 16.64 21.94 3.35
CA LEU A 202 17.32 21.92 2.04
C LEU A 202 18.23 23.14 1.87
N LYS A 203 17.69 24.35 2.06
CA LYS A 203 18.47 25.59 1.97
C LYS A 203 19.59 25.67 3.02
N ARG A 204 19.41 25.04 4.18
CA ARG A 204 20.45 24.97 5.21
C ARG A 204 21.59 24.07 4.73
N PHE A 205 21.27 22.92 4.16
CA PHE A 205 22.24 21.98 3.62
C PHE A 205 23.02 22.57 2.43
N GLU A 206 22.33 23.18 1.48
CA GLU A 206 22.93 23.82 0.29
C GLU A 206 23.95 24.93 0.61
N ARG A 207 23.88 25.55 1.80
CA ARG A 207 24.85 26.60 2.22
C ARG A 207 26.17 26.03 2.72
N LEU A 208 26.25 24.72 2.92
CA LEU A 208 27.42 24.03 3.45
C LEU A 208 28.31 23.44 2.35
N ILE A 209 27.77 23.35 1.12
CA ILE A 209 28.45 22.95 -0.11
C ILE A 209 28.91 24.21 -0.84
#